data_AF-A0A367R5C2-F1
#
_entry.id   AF-A0A367R5C2-F1
#
_cell.length_a   1.000
_cell.length_b   1.000
_cell.length_c   1.000
_cell.angle_alpha   90.00
_cell.angle_beta   90.00
_cell.angle_gamma   90.00
#
_symmetry.space_group_name_H-M   'P 1'
#
loop_
_entity.id
_entity.type
_entity.pdbx_description
1 polymer ?
#
loop_
_entity_poly.entity_id
_entity_poly.type
_entity_poly.pdbx_seq_one_letter_code
_entity_poly.pdbx_strand_id
1 'polypeptide(L)'
;MPKNDENQATISKQPLQTKQSTLRLEQGVSSRLQEVCRENGICREVLIEAMFEYCEANPEFLSAVLSEAITKNEYRQQVANMRRAKSMMQKFS
;
A
#
# COMPACT_ATOMS: atom_id res chain seq x y z
N MET A 1 20.13 -19.13 -37.71
CA MET A 1 20.35 -19.42 -36.26
C MET A 1 20.10 -18.12 -35.49
N PRO A 2 19.54 -18.17 -34.28
CA PRO A 2 18.14 -17.90 -33.94
C PRO A 2 17.85 -16.48 -33.43
N LYS A 3 16.55 -16.25 -33.21
CA LYS A 3 15.82 -15.00 -32.94
C LYS A 3 16.20 -14.39 -31.59
N ASN A 4 16.53 -13.10 -31.58
CA ASN A 4 16.33 -12.27 -30.39
C ASN A 4 14.89 -11.76 -30.44
N ASP A 5 14.02 -12.40 -29.65
CA ASP A 5 12.72 -11.86 -29.27
C ASP A 5 12.97 -10.62 -28.40
N GLU A 6 13.23 -9.49 -29.05
CA GLU A 6 13.11 -8.19 -28.44
C GLU A 6 11.62 -7.91 -28.26
N ASN A 7 11.07 -8.34 -27.12
CA ASN A 7 9.76 -7.90 -26.67
C ASN A 7 9.89 -6.43 -26.19
N GLN A 8 10.17 -5.52 -27.12
CA GLN A 8 10.06 -4.09 -26.90
C GLN A 8 8.57 -3.79 -26.78
N ALA A 9 8.09 -3.73 -25.53
CA ALA A 9 6.82 -3.14 -25.23
C ALA A 9 6.80 -1.76 -25.88
N THR A 10 5.93 -1.59 -26.87
CA THR A 10 5.70 -0.33 -27.58
C THR A 10 5.33 0.71 -26.55
N ILE A 11 6.29 1.57 -26.19
CA ILE A 11 6.07 2.66 -25.23
C ILE A 11 5.02 3.58 -25.84
N SER A 12 3.81 3.50 -25.30
CA SER A 12 2.73 4.43 -25.59
C SER A 12 3.27 5.85 -25.41
N LYS A 13 3.19 6.68 -26.46
CA LYS A 13 3.63 8.08 -26.43
C LYS A 13 2.73 8.98 -25.57
N GLN A 14 1.72 8.42 -24.90
CA GLN A 14 0.86 9.17 -24.00
C GLN A 14 1.58 9.39 -22.66
N PRO A 15 1.54 10.60 -22.11
CA PRO A 15 2.14 10.86 -20.81
C PRO A 15 1.47 10.00 -19.74
N LEU A 16 2.27 9.40 -18.86
CA LEU A 16 1.76 8.70 -17.68
C LEU A 16 1.00 9.70 -16.81
N GLN A 17 -0.28 9.42 -16.58
CA GLN A 17 -1.12 10.25 -15.72
C GLN A 17 -1.06 9.73 -14.29
N THR A 18 -0.56 10.55 -13.37
CA THR A 18 -0.42 10.19 -11.95
C THR A 18 -1.25 11.14 -11.09
N LYS A 19 -1.79 10.65 -9.98
CA LYS A 19 -2.46 11.46 -8.96
C LYS A 19 -1.73 11.38 -7.63
N GLN A 20 -1.29 12.52 -7.11
CA GLN A 20 -0.66 12.58 -5.79
C GLN A 20 -1.69 12.25 -4.69
N SER A 21 -1.31 11.34 -3.78
CA SER A 21 -2.11 10.92 -2.63
C SER A 21 -1.25 10.85 -1.37
N THR A 22 -1.84 11.11 -0.20
CA THR A 22 -1.15 11.01 1.10
C THR A 22 -1.61 9.77 1.85
N LEU A 23 -0.67 8.87 2.21
CA LEU A 23 -0.94 7.64 2.96
C LEU A 23 -0.25 7.67 4.33
N ARG A 24 -0.99 7.28 5.39
CA ARG A 24 -0.45 7.13 6.75
C ARG A 24 -0.41 5.66 7.14
N LEU A 25 0.79 5.10 7.07
CA LEU A 25 1.08 3.73 7.45
C LEU A 25 1.50 3.63 8.92
N GLU A 26 1.33 2.45 9.50
CA GLU A 26 1.96 2.14 10.79
C GLU A 26 3.48 2.18 10.65
N GLN A 27 4.17 2.70 11.66
CA GLN A 27 5.62 2.95 11.59
C GLN A 27 6.43 1.70 11.19
N GLY A 28 6.10 0.54 11.78
CA GLY A 28 6.76 -0.71 11.44
C GLY A 28 6.47 -1.18 10.02
N VAL A 29 5.25 -0.97 9.52
CA VAL A 29 4.88 -1.31 8.13
C VAL A 29 5.60 -0.41 7.14
N SER A 30 5.63 0.91 7.39
CA SER A 30 6.32 1.86 6.53
C SER A 30 7.80 1.55 6.38
N SER A 31 8.45 1.16 7.48
CA SER A 31 9.89 0.83 7.50
C SER A 31 10.17 -0.43 6.68
N ARG A 32 9.39 -1.50 6.88
CA ARG A 32 9.52 -2.73 6.10
C ARG A 32 9.22 -2.53 4.61
N LEU A 33 8.19 -1.75 4.29
CA LEU A 33 7.84 -1.44 2.90
C LEU A 33 8.99 -0.69 2.20
N GLN A 34 9.59 0.28 2.89
CA GLN A 34 10.75 1.01 2.37
C GLN A 34 11.97 0.12 2.17
N GLU A 35 12.24 -0.80 3.10
CA GLU A 35 13.33 -1.78 2.99
C GLU A 35 13.18 -2.63 1.71
N VAL A 36 12.00 -3.24 1.52
CA VAL A 36 11.67 -4.05 0.33
C VAL A 36 11.85 -3.23 -0.95
N CYS A 37 11.34 -2.00 -0.97
CA CYS A 37 11.49 -1.12 -2.13
C CYS A 37 12.97 -0.82 -2.44
N ARG A 38 13.77 -0.53 -1.40
CA ARG A 38 15.21 -0.23 -1.53
C ARG A 38 15.98 -1.43 -2.08
N GLU A 39 15.71 -2.63 -1.56
CA GLU A 39 16.37 -3.86 -1.99
C GLU A 39 16.07 -4.23 -3.43
N ASN A 40 14.87 -3.89 -3.92
CA ASN A 40 14.41 -4.24 -5.27
C ASN A 40 14.53 -3.08 -6.27
N GLY A 41 15.02 -1.91 -5.86
CA GLY A 41 15.19 -0.75 -6.74
C GLY A 41 13.87 -0.18 -7.29
N ILE A 42 12.77 -0.31 -6.54
CA ILE A 42 11.44 0.15 -6.96
C ILE A 42 10.90 1.25 -6.04
N CYS A 43 9.98 2.06 -6.56
CA CYS A 43 9.26 3.06 -5.77
C CYS A 43 8.11 2.42 -4.98
N ARG A 44 7.71 3.09 -3.88
CA ARG A 44 6.64 2.58 -2.99
C ARG A 44 5.28 2.56 -3.69
N GLU A 45 5.00 3.60 -4.47
CA GLU A 45 3.79 3.71 -5.29
C GLU A 45 3.69 2.56 -6.30
N VAL A 46 4.80 2.24 -6.99
CA VAL A 46 4.85 1.15 -7.97
C VAL A 46 4.59 -0.21 -7.30
N LEU A 47 5.16 -0.45 -6.12
CA LEU A 47 4.89 -1.69 -5.38
C LEU A 47 3.41 -1.77 -4.95
N ILE A 48 2.83 -0.67 -4.48
CA ILE A 48 1.42 -0.63 -4.08
C ILE A 48 0.50 -0.86 -5.28
N GLU A 49 0.79 -0.25 -6.43
CA GLU A 49 0.07 -0.47 -7.69
C GLU A 49 0.13 -1.94 -8.11
N ALA A 50 1.33 -2.52 -8.19
CA ALA A 50 1.51 -3.92 -8.55
C ALA A 50 0.83 -4.90 -7.58
N MET A 51 0.90 -4.63 -6.28
CA MET A 51 0.20 -5.45 -5.27
C MET A 51 -1.32 -5.37 -5.45
N PHE A 52 -1.85 -4.18 -5.73
CA PHE A 52 -3.29 -4.00 -5.93
C PHE A 52 -3.76 -4.69 -7.21
N GLU A 53 -3.08 -4.50 -8.34
CA GLU A 53 -3.39 -5.16 -9.61
C GLU A 53 -3.30 -6.69 -9.48
N TYR A 54 -2.33 -7.20 -8.73
CA TYR A 54 -2.23 -8.62 -8.42
C TYR A 54 -3.43 -9.12 -7.61
N CYS A 55 -3.88 -8.36 -6.61
CA CYS A 55 -5.11 -8.69 -5.87
C CYS A 55 -6.33 -8.70 -6.80
N GLU A 56 -6.48 -7.71 -7.68
CA GLU A 56 -7.62 -7.65 -8.61
C GLU A 56 -7.67 -8.85 -9.54
N ALA A 57 -6.52 -9.34 -10.01
CA ALA A 57 -6.42 -10.54 -10.82
C ALA A 57 -6.69 -11.84 -10.03
N ASN A 58 -6.68 -11.81 -8.69
CA ASN A 58 -6.79 -12.98 -7.81
C ASN A 58 -7.86 -12.77 -6.73
N PRO A 59 -9.14 -13.09 -7.00
CA PRO A 59 -10.26 -12.76 -6.10
C PRO A 59 -10.16 -13.34 -4.68
N GLU A 60 -9.59 -14.54 -4.54
CA GLU A 60 -9.37 -15.16 -3.22
C GLU A 60 -8.36 -14.36 -2.40
N PHE A 61 -7.29 -13.90 -3.05
CA PHE A 61 -6.27 -13.07 -2.41
C PHE A 61 -6.82 -11.70 -2.03
N LEU A 62 -7.60 -11.08 -2.92
CA LEU A 62 -8.30 -9.83 -2.62
C LEU A 62 -9.22 -9.96 -1.40
N SER A 63 -10.01 -11.04 -1.33
CA SER A 63 -10.89 -11.31 -0.19
C SER A 63 -10.12 -11.42 1.12
N ALA A 64 -9.01 -12.16 1.13
CA ALA A 64 -8.15 -12.30 2.31
C ALA A 64 -7.53 -10.95 2.73
N VAL A 65 -7.03 -10.17 1.78
CA VAL A 65 -6.46 -8.83 2.02
C VAL A 65 -7.51 -7.87 2.59
N LEU A 66 -8.74 -7.89 2.06
CA LEU A 66 -9.84 -7.05 2.54
C LEU A 66 -10.25 -7.42 3.97
N SER A 67 -10.34 -8.71 4.28
CA SER A 67 -10.64 -9.18 5.65
C SER A 67 -9.63 -8.64 6.66
N GLU A 68 -8.34 -8.80 6.38
CA GLU A 68 -7.26 -8.28 7.23
C GLU A 68 -7.30 -6.73 7.31
N ALA A 69 -7.57 -6.05 6.19
CA ALA A 69 -7.66 -4.60 6.15
C ALA A 69 -8.80 -4.06 7.03
N ILE A 70 -9.95 -4.74 7.07
CA ILE A 70 -11.08 -4.40 7.94
C ILE A 70 -10.67 -4.52 9.41
N THR A 71 -10.07 -5.64 9.81
CA THR A 71 -9.59 -5.84 11.19
C THR A 71 -8.57 -4.77 11.60
N LYS A 72 -7.61 -4.44 10.73
CA LYS A 72 -6.65 -3.35 10.99
C LYS A 72 -7.34 -1.99 11.13
N ASN A 73 -8.34 -1.72 10.31
CA ASN A 73 -9.09 -0.47 10.37
C ASN A 73 -9.85 -0.32 11.69
N GLU A 74 -10.51 -1.39 12.16
CA GLU A 74 -11.18 -1.40 13.45
C GLU A 74 -10.21 -1.16 14.60
N TYR A 75 -9.07 -1.85 14.60
CA TYR A 75 -8.02 -1.64 15.61
C TYR A 75 -7.55 -0.18 15.65
N ARG A 76 -7.32 0.45 14.49
CA ARG A 76 -6.94 1.86 14.40
C ARG A 76 -8.00 2.80 14.98
N GLN A 77 -9.28 2.51 14.74
CA GLN A 77 -10.38 3.28 15.32
C GLN A 77 -10.42 3.15 16.85
N GLN A 78 -10.25 1.93 17.38
CA GLN A 78 -10.21 1.69 18.83
C GLN A 78 -9.06 2.46 19.50
N VAL A 79 -7.85 2.39 18.92
CA VAL A 79 -6.69 3.15 19.43
C VAL A 79 -6.94 4.65 19.39
N ALA A 80 -7.56 5.18 18.32
CA ALA A 80 -7.91 6.59 18.23
C ALA A 80 -8.94 6.99 19.31
N ASN A 81 -9.98 6.19 19.50
CA ASN A 81 -11.01 6.44 20.52
C ASN A 81 -10.43 6.45 21.94
N MET A 82 -9.58 5.47 22.26
CA MET A 82 -8.88 5.39 23.55
C MET A 82 -8.00 6.64 23.79
N ARG A 83 -7.25 7.08 22.77
CA ARG A 83 -6.43 8.30 22.88
C ARG A 83 -7.30 9.54 23.14
N ARG A 84 -8.42 9.68 22.44
CA ARG A 84 -9.37 10.79 22.67
C ARG A 84 -9.93 10.77 24.09
N ALA A 85 -10.35 9.59 24.58
CA ALA A 85 -10.87 9.44 25.95
C ALA A 85 -9.82 9.84 27.00
N LYS A 86 -8.57 9.36 26.85
CA LYS A 86 -7.46 9.73 27.74
C LYS A 86 -7.21 11.24 27.76
N SER A 87 -7.20 11.88 26.59
CA SER A 87 -7.05 13.33 26.47
C SER A 87 -8.19 14.10 27.12
N MET A 88 -9.42 13.59 27.09
CA MET A 88 -10.55 14.22 27.79
C MET A 88 -10.40 14.11 29.30
N MET A 89 -10.06 12.92 29.83
CA MET A 89 -9.83 12.73 31.28
C MET A 89 -8.70 13.62 31.81
N GLN A 90 -7.62 13.80 31.04
CA GLN A 90 -6.52 14.70 31.39
C GLN A 90 -6.90 16.19 31.42
N LYS A 91 -8.00 16.59 30.77
CA LYS A 91 -8.49 17.98 30.80
C LYS A 91 -9.39 18.28 31.99
N PHE A 92 -9.94 17.25 32.63
CA PHE A 92 -10.84 17.37 33.79
C PHE A 92 -10.17 16.95 35.11
N SER A 93 -8.90 16.53 35.06
CA SER A 93 -8.02 16.36 36.22
C SER A 93 -7.07 17.54 36.34
#